data_AF-A0A7X7HWY1-F1
#
_entry.id   AF-A0A7X7HWY1-F1
#
_cell.length_a   1.000
_cell.length_b   1.000
_cell.length_c   1.000
_cell.angle_alpha   90.00
_cell.angle_beta   90.00
_cell.angle_gamma   90.00
#
_symmetry.space_group_name_H-M   'P 1'
#
loop_
_entity.id
_entity.type
_entity.pdbx_description
1 polymer ?
#
loop_
_entity_poly.entity_id
_entity_poly.type
_entity_poly.pdbx_seq_one_letter_code
_entity_poly.pdbx_strand_id
1 'polypeptide(L)'
;MKNVARRALTMAACAVLLVSCGDDNNDPAPAEINGPAILRVSNETRFVQEVTFDGSYIGDVAGETSRDWQVPAGIHTVNIHDTDAERYTMTGEFYAGVVTQVRFGLPAPGGSSD
;
A
#
# COMPACT_ATOMS: atom_id res chain seq x y z
N MET A 1 -37.63 34.01 -44.76
CA MET A 1 -36.69 32.97 -45.24
C MET A 1 -35.40 33.65 -45.66
N LYS A 2 -34.30 33.43 -44.93
CA LYS A 2 -32.91 33.74 -45.33
C LYS A 2 -31.98 33.00 -44.37
N ASN A 3 -31.39 31.92 -44.86
CA ASN A 3 -30.31 31.17 -44.21
C ASN A 3 -29.03 32.01 -44.18
N VAL A 4 -28.13 31.67 -43.24
CA VAL A 4 -26.73 31.26 -43.47
C VAL A 4 -25.93 31.59 -42.21
N ALA A 5 -25.67 30.57 -41.40
CA ALA A 5 -24.69 30.61 -40.32
C ALA A 5 -23.28 30.61 -40.91
N ARG A 6 -22.40 31.51 -40.43
CA ARG A 6 -20.97 31.52 -40.74
C ARG A 6 -20.17 31.27 -39.46
N ARG A 7 -19.19 30.37 -39.59
CA ARG A 7 -18.19 29.92 -38.62
C ARG A 7 -17.16 31.01 -38.28
N ALA A 8 -16.62 30.98 -37.05
CA ALA A 8 -15.20 31.18 -36.70
C ALA A 8 -15.05 30.89 -35.18
N LEU A 9 -14.37 29.83 -34.75
CA LEU A 9 -12.92 29.69 -34.49
C LEU A 9 -12.48 30.52 -33.27
N THR A 10 -11.93 29.88 -32.22
CA THR A 10 -10.58 30.13 -31.64
C THR A 10 -10.39 29.46 -30.26
N MET A 11 -9.37 28.60 -30.21
CA MET A 11 -8.48 28.19 -29.10
C MET A 11 -9.05 27.71 -27.74
N ALA A 12 -8.78 26.45 -27.45
CA ALA A 12 -8.22 26.08 -26.15
C ALA A 12 -6.95 25.25 -26.41
N ALA A 13 -5.82 25.81 -25.99
CA ALA A 13 -4.52 25.18 -26.05
C ALA A 13 -4.49 24.01 -25.06
N CYS A 14 -4.46 22.76 -25.55
CA CYS A 14 -4.00 21.65 -24.73
C CYS A 14 -2.48 21.62 -24.77
N ALA A 15 -1.92 22.10 -23.67
CA ALA A 15 -0.51 22.10 -23.37
C ALA A 15 0.07 20.67 -23.46
N VAL A 16 1.11 20.57 -24.30
CA VAL A 16 2.34 19.80 -24.10
C VAL A 16 2.20 18.50 -23.28
N LEU A 17 2.03 17.38 -23.98
CA LEU A 17 2.40 16.07 -23.45
C LEU A 17 3.94 16.03 -23.37
N LEU A 18 4.49 16.41 -22.23
CA LEU A 18 5.87 16.07 -21.85
C LEU A 18 5.91 14.56 -21.64
N VAL A 19 6.36 13.82 -22.66
CA VAL A 19 6.91 12.48 -22.48
C VAL A 19 8.23 12.68 -21.75
N SER A 20 8.21 12.52 -20.43
CA SER A 20 9.44 12.38 -19.65
C SER A 20 9.86 10.92 -19.71
N CYS A 21 11.00 10.68 -20.35
CA CYS A 21 11.81 9.48 -20.13
C CYS A 21 12.22 9.43 -18.64
N GLY A 22 12.25 8.23 -18.07
CA GLY A 22 12.76 7.97 -16.73
C GLY A 22 13.14 6.50 -16.62
N ASP A 23 14.40 6.22 -16.93
CA ASP A 23 15.15 5.06 -16.45
C ASP A 23 15.02 5.02 -14.93
N ASP A 24 14.44 4.00 -14.31
CA ASP A 24 14.47 3.91 -12.85
C ASP A 24 14.22 2.51 -12.32
N ASN A 25 15.04 2.12 -11.35
CA ASN A 25 14.86 0.96 -10.50
C ASN A 25 13.46 1.07 -9.86
N ASN A 26 12.52 0.31 -10.39
CA ASN A 26 11.10 0.52 -10.13
C ASN A 26 10.72 -0.18 -8.82
N ASP A 27 11.18 0.36 -7.69
CA ASP A 27 10.58 0.03 -6.41
C ASP A 27 9.10 0.43 -6.49
N PRO A 28 8.16 -0.49 -6.23
CA PRO A 28 6.74 -0.21 -6.40
C PRO A 28 6.33 0.95 -5.48
N ALA A 29 5.75 2.00 -6.06
CA ALA A 29 5.20 3.08 -5.26
C ALA A 29 4.07 2.56 -4.35
N PRO A 30 3.98 2.99 -3.08
CA PRO A 30 2.88 2.60 -2.19
C PRO A 30 1.51 2.98 -2.76
N ALA A 31 0.57 2.06 -2.71
CA ALA A 31 -0.82 2.34 -3.05
C ALA A 31 -1.45 3.28 -2.01
N GLU A 32 -2.15 4.30 -2.50
CA GLU A 32 -2.95 5.16 -1.64
C GLU A 32 -4.23 4.43 -1.22
N ILE A 33 -4.31 4.10 0.06
CA ILE A 33 -5.50 3.52 0.70
C ILE A 33 -6.01 4.47 1.78
N ASN A 34 -7.33 4.55 1.92
CA ASN A 34 -7.97 5.32 2.97
C ASN A 34 -9.30 4.69 3.38
N GLY A 35 -9.68 4.84 4.64
CA GLY A 35 -10.96 4.42 5.17
C GLY A 35 -11.11 4.72 6.66
N PRO A 36 -12.26 4.37 7.24
CA PRO A 36 -12.60 4.75 8.61
C PRO A 36 -11.88 3.92 9.69
N ALA A 37 -11.23 2.81 9.33
CA ALA A 37 -10.54 1.93 10.27
C ALA A 37 -9.02 2.14 10.23
N ILE A 38 -8.34 1.75 11.30
CA ILE A 38 -6.87 1.78 11.38
C ILE A 38 -6.32 0.36 11.34
N LEU A 39 -5.40 0.11 10.41
CA LEU A 39 -4.49 -1.04 10.44
C LEU A 39 -3.18 -0.57 11.08
N ARG A 40 -2.82 -1.18 12.22
CA ARG A 40 -1.51 -1.01 12.85
C ARG A 40 -0.69 -2.28 12.64
N VAL A 41 0.47 -2.14 11.99
CA VAL A 41 1.46 -3.22 11.90
C VAL A 41 2.61 -2.90 12.84
N SER A 42 2.93 -3.83 13.74
CA SER A 42 4.07 -3.75 14.64
C SER A 42 5.12 -4.76 14.20
N ASN A 43 6.28 -4.25 13.79
CA ASN A 43 7.43 -5.04 13.41
C ASN A 43 8.33 -5.22 14.64
N GLU A 44 8.35 -6.43 15.19
CA GLU A 44 9.17 -6.80 16.36
C GLU A 44 10.52 -7.43 15.92
N THR A 45 10.85 -7.45 14.62
CA THR A 45 12.17 -7.85 14.11
C THR A 45 13.03 -6.63 13.81
N ARG A 46 14.32 -6.86 13.57
CA ARG A 46 15.27 -5.81 13.17
C ARG A 46 15.25 -5.48 11.67
N PHE A 47 14.53 -6.25 10.87
CA PHE A 47 14.55 -6.15 9.41
C PHE A 47 13.39 -5.32 8.90
N VAL A 48 13.50 -4.78 7.69
CA VAL A 48 12.39 -4.03 7.06
C VAL A 48 11.32 -5.02 6.59
N GLN A 49 10.06 -4.63 6.73
CA GLN A 49 8.91 -5.42 6.32
C GLN A 49 8.09 -4.70 5.28
N GLU A 50 7.92 -5.34 4.13
CA GLU A 50 6.99 -4.94 3.08
C GLU A 50 5.56 -5.36 3.49
N VAL A 51 4.60 -4.44 3.42
CA VAL A 51 3.21 -4.71 3.77
C VAL A 51 2.32 -4.57 2.53
N THR A 52 1.53 -5.62 2.27
CA THR A 52 0.47 -5.59 1.26
C THR A 52 -0.90 -5.73 1.91
N PHE A 53 -1.87 -4.99 1.39
CA PHE A 53 -3.27 -4.99 1.81
C PHE A 53 -4.15 -5.31 0.60
N ASP A 54 -4.93 -6.38 0.67
CA ASP A 54 -5.70 -6.97 -0.43
C ASP A 54 -4.87 -7.14 -1.72
N GLY A 55 -3.59 -7.49 -1.55
CA GLY A 55 -2.63 -7.68 -2.65
C GLY A 55 -1.95 -6.41 -3.17
N SER A 56 -2.30 -5.23 -2.64
CA SER A 56 -1.64 -3.96 -2.99
C SER A 56 -0.55 -3.62 -1.98
N TYR A 57 0.66 -3.31 -2.43
CA TYR A 57 1.71 -2.76 -1.56
C TYR A 57 1.28 -1.40 -0.98
N ILE A 58 1.35 -1.23 0.34
CA ILE A 58 0.92 0.01 1.03
C ILE A 58 2.05 0.70 1.79
N GLY A 59 3.26 0.12 1.77
CA GLY A 59 4.44 0.69 2.38
C GLY A 59 5.18 -0.28 3.30
N ASP A 60 6.33 0.19 3.78
CA ASP A 60 7.18 -0.60 4.67
C ASP A 60 7.00 -0.22 6.14
N VAL A 61 7.38 -1.16 7.00
CA VAL A 61 7.59 -0.96 8.44
C VAL A 61 9.05 -1.25 8.77
N ALA A 62 9.77 -0.24 9.25
CA ALA A 62 11.14 -0.39 9.72
C ALA A 62 11.21 -1.36 10.92
N GLY A 63 12.35 -2.01 11.09
CA GLY A 63 12.60 -2.91 12.22
C GLY A 63 12.35 -2.24 13.58
N GLU A 64 11.75 -2.99 14.51
CA GLU A 64 11.45 -2.57 15.88
C GLU A 64 10.53 -1.33 15.97
N THR A 65 9.75 -1.07 14.92
CA THR A 65 8.80 0.04 14.86
C THR A 65 7.37 -0.41 14.58
N SER A 66 6.44 0.53 14.59
CA SER A 66 5.07 0.30 14.16
C SER A 66 4.61 1.39 13.20
N ARG A 67 3.73 1.04 12.29
CA ARG A 67 3.10 1.97 11.35
C ARG A 67 1.60 1.75 11.29
N ASP A 68 0.90 2.87 11.10
CA ASP A 68 -0.55 2.91 10.98
C ASP A 68 -0.95 3.32 9.57
N TRP A 69 -1.99 2.68 9.05
CA TRP A 69 -2.67 3.07 7.81
C TRP A 69 -4.17 3.19 8.05
N GLN A 70 -4.78 4.17 7.38
CA GLN A 70 -6.23 4.25 7.26
C GLN A 70 -6.68 3.26 6.18
N VAL A 71 -7.54 2.32 6.56
CA VAL A 71 -8.03 1.23 5.69
C VAL A 71 -9.56 1.23 5.63
N PRO A 72 -10.16 0.74 4.54
CA PRO A 72 -11.58 0.43 4.51
C PRO A 72 -11.97 -0.49 5.67
N ALA A 73 -13.19 -0.33 6.17
CA ALA A 73 -13.74 -1.27 7.14
C ALA A 73 -14.25 -2.52 6.41
N GLY A 74 -14.06 -3.70 7.00
CA GLY A 74 -14.42 -4.96 6.37
C GLY A 74 -13.46 -6.09 6.67
N ILE A 75 -13.62 -7.19 5.94
CA ILE A 75 -12.68 -8.32 5.96
C ILE A 75 -11.65 -8.07 4.87
N HIS A 76 -10.38 -8.05 5.26
CA HIS A 76 -9.27 -7.76 4.37
C HIS A 76 -8.12 -8.74 4.60
N THR A 77 -7.32 -8.94 3.57
CA THR A 77 -6.10 -9.75 3.64
C THR A 77 -4.89 -8.85 3.78
N VAL A 78 -4.01 -9.14 4.74
CA VAL A 78 -2.70 -8.49 4.87
C VAL A 78 -1.62 -9.53 4.69
N ASN A 79 -0.64 -9.21 3.83
CA ASN A 79 0.59 -9.98 3.74
C ASN A 79 1.75 -9.11 4.18
N ILE A 80 2.61 -9.66 5.03
CA ILE A 80 3.84 -9.02 5.49
C ILE A 80 5.00 -9.89 5.03
N HIS A 81 5.97 -9.29 4.36
CA HIS A 81 7.16 -9.94 3.85
C HIS A 81 8.42 -9.28 4.39
N ASP A 82 9.31 -10.06 4.99
CA ASP A 82 10.62 -9.58 5.47
C ASP A 82 11.59 -9.45 4.29
N THR A 83 11.99 -8.22 3.96
CA THR A 83 12.75 -7.90 2.75
C THR A 83 14.20 -8.37 2.81
N ASP A 84 14.76 -8.54 4.00
CA ASP A 84 16.18 -8.88 4.18
C ASP A 84 16.39 -10.36 4.53
N ALA A 85 15.39 -10.99 5.14
CA ALA A 85 15.51 -12.37 5.57
C ALA A 85 15.08 -13.39 4.50
N GLU A 86 14.32 -13.01 3.46
CA GLU A 86 13.60 -13.89 2.52
C GLU A 86 12.80 -15.04 3.18
N ARG A 87 12.65 -15.02 4.51
CA ARG A 87 12.36 -16.22 5.31
C ARG A 87 10.94 -16.27 5.82
N TYR A 88 10.20 -15.16 5.80
CA TYR A 88 8.91 -15.10 6.46
C TYR A 88 7.93 -14.24 5.70
N THR A 89 6.93 -14.91 5.12
CA THR A 89 5.69 -14.29 4.65
C THR A 89 4.59 -14.70 5.61
N MET A 90 3.94 -13.72 6.24
CA MET A 90 2.74 -13.96 7.04
C MET A 90 1.54 -13.40 6.28
N THR A 91 0.57 -14.25 6.00
CA THR A 91 -0.72 -13.87 5.45
C THR A 91 -1.77 -14.03 6.54
N GLY A 92 -2.56 -12.98 6.78
CA GLY A 92 -3.66 -13.02 7.73
C GLY A 92 -4.89 -12.30 7.16
N GLU A 93 -6.05 -12.92 7.33
CA GLU A 93 -7.32 -12.21 7.22
C GLU A 93 -7.59 -11.49 8.54
N PHE A 94 -8.01 -10.23 8.46
CA PHE A 94 -8.40 -9.48 9.64
C PHE A 94 -9.68 -8.69 9.38
N TYR A 95 -10.43 -8.44 10.46
CA TYR A 95 -11.61 -7.59 10.42
C TYR A 95 -11.27 -6.17 10.84
N ALA A 96 -11.24 -5.25 9.88
CA ALA A 96 -11.02 -3.83 10.11
C ALA A 96 -12.31 -3.17 10.61
N GLY A 97 -12.41 -2.96 11.93
CA GLY A 97 -13.58 -2.33 12.56
C GLY A 97 -13.33 -0.98 13.25
N VAL A 98 -12.20 -0.82 13.96
CA VAL A 98 -11.82 0.43 14.64
C VAL A 98 -10.30 0.60 14.60
N VAL A 99 -9.57 -0.18 15.38
CA VAL A 99 -8.10 -0.34 15.30
C VAL A 99 -7.82 -1.83 15.32
N THR A 100 -7.17 -2.34 14.29
CA THR A 100 -6.70 -3.73 14.26
C THR A 100 -5.19 -3.74 14.31
N GLN A 101 -4.63 -4.44 15.28
CA GLN A 101 -3.19 -4.59 15.42
C GLN A 101 -2.75 -5.95 14.90
N VAL A 102 -1.81 -5.95 13.96
CA VAL A 102 -1.06 -7.13 13.52
C VAL A 102 0.35 -7.01 14.12
N ARG A 103 0.78 -8.03 14.86
CA ARG A 103 2.13 -8.10 15.43
C ARG A 103 2.93 -9.15 14.69
N PHE A 104 4.15 -8.80 14.32
CA PHE A 104 5.07 -9.73 13.71
C PHE A 104 6.32 -9.83 14.56
N GLY A 105 6.62 -11.04 15.03
CA GLY A 105 7.88 -11.38 15.69
C GLY A 105 8.40 -12.71 15.14
N LEU A 106 9.71 -12.94 15.27
CA LEU A 106 10.25 -14.27 15.01
C LEU A 106 9.55 -15.29 15.92
N PRO A 107 9.24 -16.51 15.46
CA PRO A 107 8.79 -17.55 16.36
C PRO A 107 9.80 -17.68 17.50
N ALA A 108 9.31 -17.64 18.74
CA ALA A 108 10.18 -17.72 19.91
C ALA A 108 11.14 -18.92 19.74
N PRO A 109 12.46 -18.74 19.96
CA PRO A 109 13.38 -19.85 19.90
C PRO A 109 13.04 -20.82 21.03
N GLY A 110 12.31 -21.90 20.72
CA GLY A 110 12.03 -22.99 21.66
C GLY A 110 10.57 -23.26 22.03
N GLY A 111 9.58 -22.84 21.24
CA GLY A 111 8.21 -23.34 21.40
C GLY A 111 8.05 -24.78 20.89
N SER A 112 8.60 -25.77 21.60
CA SER A 112 8.20 -27.16 21.40
C SER A 112 6.77 -27.32 21.90
N SER A 113 5.85 -27.64 20.99
CA SER A 113 4.53 -28.17 21.35
C SER A 113 4.73 -29.58 21.90
N ASP A 114 4.73 -29.71 23.23
CA ASP A 114 4.37 -30.95 23.95
C ASP A 114 2.91 -30.85 24.38
#